data_AF-A0A1C4WBT2-F1
#
_entry.id   AF-A0A1C4WBT2-F1
#
_cell.length_a   1.000
_cell.length_b   1.000
_cell.length_c   1.000
_cell.angle_alpha   90.00
_cell.angle_beta   90.00
_cell.angle_gamma   90.00
#
_symmetry.space_group_name_H-M   'P 1'
#
loop_
_entity.id
_entity.type
_entity.pdbx_description
1 polymer ?
#
loop_
_entity_poly.entity_id
_entity_poly.type
_entity_poly.pdbx_seq_one_letter_code
_entity_poly.pdbx_strand_id
1 'polypeptide(L)'
;MSYHGPAGVEGTSVRVHLSGRWEPVDGRFHWSGRIEPEPLVAHLLRSGRRDVELRIADRVRAARLAEVDPWGGVRITGVGDPPWPPVADPTCPPELTEE
;
A
#
# COMPACT_ATOMS: atom_id res chain seq x y z
N MET A 1 -10.81 5.08 1.56
CA MET A 1 -10.43 3.69 1.93
C MET A 1 -8.99 3.69 2.38
N SER A 2 -8.69 3.12 3.54
CA SER A 2 -7.33 3.01 4.07
C SER A 2 -6.98 1.54 4.34
N TYR A 3 -5.68 1.23 4.33
CA TYR A 3 -5.14 -0.08 4.61
C TYR A 3 -3.93 0.07 5.52
N HIS A 4 -3.87 -0.74 6.57
CA HIS A 4 -2.71 -0.86 7.43
C HIS A 4 -2.42 -2.34 7.63
N GLY A 5 -1.24 -2.78 7.21
CA GLY A 5 -0.91 -4.19 7.29
C GLY A 5 0.38 -4.56 6.56
N PRO A 6 0.68 -5.87 6.51
CA PRO A 6 1.85 -6.39 5.81
C PRO A 6 1.68 -6.29 4.29
N ALA A 7 2.73 -5.87 3.61
CA ALA A 7 2.85 -5.86 2.16
C ALA A 7 4.23 -6.38 1.74
N GLY A 8 4.37 -6.76 0.48
CA GLY A 8 5.64 -7.08 -0.16
C GLY A 8 6.05 -5.95 -1.10
N VAL A 9 7.28 -5.47 -1.01
CA VAL A 9 7.87 -4.52 -1.98
C VAL A 9 9.10 -5.18 -2.58
N GLU A 10 9.10 -5.43 -3.89
CA GLU A 10 10.21 -6.14 -4.58
C GLU A 10 10.60 -7.46 -3.88
N GLY A 11 9.62 -8.20 -3.35
CA GLY A 11 9.84 -9.43 -2.58
C GLY A 11 10.23 -9.24 -1.11
N THR A 12 10.41 -8.01 -0.63
CA THR A 12 10.69 -7.70 0.78
C THR A 12 9.40 -7.52 1.56
N SER A 13 9.23 -8.24 2.67
CA SER A 13 8.08 -8.07 3.56
C SER A 13 8.21 -6.79 4.39
N VAL A 14 7.22 -5.91 4.32
CA VAL A 14 7.16 -4.61 4.98
C VAL A 14 5.79 -4.35 5.59
N ARG A 15 5.70 -3.37 6.48
CA ARG A 15 4.40 -2.80 6.90
C ARG A 15 4.13 -1.49 6.21
N VAL A 16 2.89 -1.32 5.77
CA VAL A 16 2.47 -0.13 5.02
C VAL A 16 1.18 0.46 5.59
N HIS A 17 1.09 1.78 5.53
CA HIS A 17 -0.12 2.54 5.77
C HIS A 17 -0.49 3.24 4.48
N LEU A 18 -1.52 2.75 3.81
CA LEU A 18 -2.00 3.24 2.52
C LEU A 18 -3.38 3.87 2.68
N SER A 19 -3.65 4.85 1.85
CA SER A 19 -4.95 5.50 1.74
C SER A 19 -5.18 5.85 0.28
N GLY A 20 -6.40 5.66 -0.19
CA GLY A 20 -6.76 5.94 -1.57
C GLY A 20 -8.07 6.71 -1.70
N ARG A 21 -8.13 7.52 -2.75
CA ARG A 21 -9.30 8.29 -3.17
C ARG A 21 -9.53 8.11 -4.66
N TRP A 22 -10.79 8.18 -5.06
CA TRP A 22 -11.15 8.28 -6.47
C TRP A 22 -10.85 9.70 -6.96
N GLU A 23 -10.07 9.83 -8.04
CA GLU A 23 -9.80 11.11 -8.68
C GLU A 23 -10.76 11.31 -9.85
N PRO A 24 -11.72 12.24 -9.76
CA PRO A 24 -12.72 12.45 -10.81
C PRO A 24 -12.13 13.07 -12.08
N VAL A 25 -11.00 13.77 -11.97
CA VAL A 25 -10.34 14.44 -13.10
C VAL A 25 -9.82 13.42 -14.11
N ASP A 26 -9.15 12.37 -13.62
CA ASP A 26 -8.55 11.35 -14.47
C ASP A 26 -9.39 10.06 -14.55
N GLY A 27 -10.48 9.98 -13.77
CA GLY A 27 -11.31 8.78 -13.66
C GLY A 27 -10.55 7.57 -13.13
N ARG A 28 -9.55 7.79 -12.27
CA ARG A 28 -8.67 6.76 -11.74
C ARG A 28 -8.62 6.81 -10.23
N PHE A 29 -8.45 5.65 -9.61
CA PHE A 29 -8.22 5.58 -8.18
C PHE A 29 -6.75 5.88 -7.88
N HIS A 30 -6.50 6.94 -7.13
CA HIS A 30 -5.16 7.35 -6.73
C HIS A 30 -4.96 6.97 -5.27
N TRP A 31 -3.86 6.29 -5.00
CA TRP A 31 -3.52 5.89 -3.65
C TRP A 31 -2.10 6.29 -3.29
N SER A 32 -1.91 6.60 -2.01
CA SER A 32 -0.64 7.01 -1.46
C SER A 32 -0.54 6.56 -0.02
N GLY A 33 0.69 6.52 0.48
CA GLY A 33 0.94 6.08 1.83
C GLY A 33 2.39 6.14 2.21
N ARG A 34 2.69 5.47 3.31
CA ARG A 34 4.03 5.34 3.85
C ARG A 34 4.30 3.88 4.18
N ILE A 35 5.53 3.46 3.92
CA ILE A 35 6.12 2.20 4.34
C ILE A 35 6.85 2.47 5.67
N GLU A 36 6.66 1.61 6.66
CA GLU A 36 7.43 1.64 7.91
C GLU A 36 8.95 1.58 7.62
N PRO A 37 9.82 2.01 8.56
CA PRO A 37 11.25 2.05 8.32
C PRO A 37 11.83 0.67 7.93
N GLU A 38 12.15 0.51 6.65
CA GLU A 38 12.74 -0.71 6.09
C GLU A 38 14.02 -0.35 5.31
N PRO A 39 15.21 -0.78 5.81
CA PRO A 39 16.49 -0.49 5.17
C PRO A 39 16.58 -0.89 3.69
N LEU A 40 15.97 -2.02 3.31
CA LEU A 40 15.98 -2.50 1.93
C LEU A 40 15.20 -1.56 1.00
N VAL A 41 14.01 -1.10 1.42
CA VAL A 41 13.20 -0.16 0.63
C VAL A 41 13.89 1.20 0.54
N ALA A 42 14.47 1.69 1.63
CA ALA A 42 15.25 2.92 1.61
C ALA A 42 16.48 2.80 0.69
N HIS A 43 17.11 1.62 0.63
CA HIS A 43 18.20 1.33 -0.30
C HIS A 43 17.74 1.35 -1.76
N LEU A 44 16.59 0.74 -2.09
CA LEU A 44 16.01 0.80 -3.44
C LEU A 44 15.85 2.26 -3.91
N LEU A 45 15.23 3.10 -3.09
CA LEU A 45 15.04 4.51 -3.43
C LEU A 45 16.38 5.26 -3.59
N ARG A 46 17.35 5.03 -2.70
CA ARG A 46 18.70 5.61 -2.80
C ARG A 46 19.49 5.12 -4.02
N SER A 47 19.23 3.88 -4.47
CA SER A 47 19.83 3.32 -5.69
C SER A 47 19.21 3.86 -6.98
N GLY A 48 18.19 4.73 -6.88
CA GLY A 48 17.48 5.32 -8.02
C GLY A 48 16.26 4.52 -8.48
N ARG A 49 15.95 3.38 -7.84
CA ARG A 49 14.75 2.59 -8.16
C ARG A 49 13.53 3.22 -7.49
N ARG A 50 12.76 3.94 -8.29
CA ARG A 50 11.50 4.58 -7.86
C ARG A 50 10.30 3.73 -8.19
N ASP A 51 10.25 3.12 -9.37
CA ASP A 51 9.17 2.22 -9.75
C ASP A 51 9.42 0.83 -9.14
N VAL A 52 8.43 0.34 -8.38
CA VAL A 52 8.49 -0.92 -7.63
C VAL A 52 7.15 -1.65 -7.71
N GLU A 53 7.17 -2.96 -7.51
CA GLU A 53 5.94 -3.73 -7.38
C GLU A 53 5.53 -3.85 -5.90
N LEU A 54 4.32 -3.39 -5.59
CA LEU A 54 3.68 -3.56 -4.30
C LEU A 54 2.73 -4.76 -4.35
N ARG A 55 3.02 -5.77 -3.55
CA ARG A 55 2.18 -6.95 -3.37
C ARG A 55 1.45 -6.88 -2.03
N ILE A 56 0.12 -6.95 -2.04
CA ILE A 56 -0.70 -7.06 -0.83
C ILE A 56 -1.54 -8.32 -0.98
N ALA A 57 -1.37 -9.26 -0.06
CA ALA A 57 -1.95 -10.61 -0.17
C ALA A 57 -1.62 -11.23 -1.55
N ASP A 58 -2.63 -11.47 -2.38
CA ASP A 58 -2.48 -12.04 -3.72
C ASP A 58 -2.47 -10.99 -4.86
N ARG A 59 -2.59 -9.71 -4.52
CA ARG A 59 -2.69 -8.63 -5.51
C ARG A 59 -1.35 -7.93 -5.66
N VAL A 60 -0.87 -7.80 -6.90
CA VAL A 60 0.34 -7.04 -7.24
C VAL A 60 -0.06 -5.78 -8.01
N ARG A 61 0.50 -4.63 -7.64
CA ARG A 61 0.30 -3.34 -8.32
C ARG A 61 1.60 -2.58 -8.46
N ALA A 62 1.75 -1.89 -9.58
CA ALA A 62 2.83 -0.95 -9.78
C ALA A 62 2.68 0.22 -8.80
N ALA A 63 3.80 0.58 -8.17
CA ALA A 63 3.88 1.64 -7.20
C ALA A 63 5.17 2.43 -7.41
N ARG A 64 5.21 3.64 -6.86
CA ARG A 64 6.33 4.55 -6.97
C ARG A 64 6.79 5.00 -5.59
N LEU A 65 8.05 4.77 -5.29
CA LEU A 65 8.75 5.32 -4.13
C LEU A 65 9.07 6.80 -4.41
N ALA A 66 8.67 7.68 -3.50
CA ALA A 66 8.81 9.12 -3.66
C ALA A 66 10.00 9.66 -2.85
N GLU A 67 9.93 9.57 -1.52
CA GLU A 67 10.92 10.14 -0.61
C GLU A 67 11.11 9.24 0.62
N VAL A 68 12.32 9.30 1.22
CA VAL A 68 12.57 8.73 2.55
C VAL A 68 12.29 9.81 3.58
N ASP A 69 11.40 9.53 4.51
CA ASP A 69 11.06 10.41 5.61
C ASP A 69 12.20 10.49 6.65
N PRO A 70 12.27 11.55 7.47
CA PRO A 70 13.30 11.70 8.51
C PRO A 70 13.38 10.54 9.52
N TRP A 71 12.28 9.80 9.69
CA TRP A 71 12.18 8.63 10.57
C TRP A 71 12.55 7.30 9.89
N GLY A 72 13.01 7.34 8.63
CA GLY A 72 13.43 6.16 7.86
C GLY A 72 12.32 5.45 7.11
N GLY A 73 11.06 5.88 7.24
CA GLY A 73 9.96 5.40 6.41
C GLY A 73 10.08 5.86 4.96
N VAL A 74 9.41 5.18 4.04
CA VAL A 74 9.45 5.54 2.61
C VAL A 74 8.04 5.86 2.12
N ARG A 75 7.86 7.04 1.52
CA ARG A 75 6.60 7.42 0.89
C ARG A 75 6.40 6.64 -0.40
N ILE A 76 5.21 6.06 -0.55
CA ILE A 76 4.82 5.25 -1.70
C ILE A 76 3.53 5.81 -2.29
N THR A 77 3.44 5.84 -3.62
CA THR A 77 2.24 6.24 -4.35
C THR A 77 1.92 5.23 -5.43
N GLY A 78 0.67 5.18 -5.86
CA GLY A 78 0.26 4.36 -6.99
C GLY A 78 -1.06 4.81 -7.57
N VAL A 79 -1.32 4.35 -8.79
CA VAL A 79 -2.48 4.71 -9.60
C VAL A 79 -3.15 3.44 -10.09
N GLY A 80 -4.48 3.42 -10.09
CA GLY A 80 -5.30 2.28 -10.51
C GLY A 80 -5.98 1.61 -9.33
N ASP A 81 -6.46 0.37 -9.55
CA ASP A 81 -7.25 -0.35 -8.56
C ASP A 81 -6.53 -0.50 -7.22
N PRO A 82 -7.23 -0.32 -6.09
CA PRO A 82 -6.64 -0.51 -4.77
C PRO A 82 -6.01 -1.91 -4.65
N PRO A 83 -4.71 -2.01 -4.33
CA PRO A 83 -4.04 -3.29 -4.16
C PRO A 83 -4.53 -4.06 -2.94
N TRP A 84 -5.20 -3.43 -1.97
CA TRP A 84 -5.72 -4.08 -0.78
C TRP A 84 -7.19 -4.50 -0.96
N PRO A 85 -7.63 -5.61 -0.34
CA PRO A 85 -9.05 -5.94 -0.25
C PRO A 85 -9.79 -4.81 0.49
N PRO A 86 -11.08 -4.56 0.19
CA PRO A 86 -11.89 -3.67 1.02
C PRO A 86 -11.72 -4.10 2.48
N VAL A 87 -11.56 -3.14 3.38
CA VAL A 87 -11.50 -3.41 4.82
C VAL A 87 -12.65 -4.36 5.12
N ALA A 88 -12.34 -5.58 5.56
CA ALA A 88 -13.37 -6.41 6.16
C ALA A 88 -13.74 -5.65 7.42
N ASP A 89 -14.91 -5.01 7.43
CA ASP A 89 -15.41 -4.30 8.59
C ASP A 89 -15.26 -5.24 9.81
N PRO A 90 -14.39 -4.93 10.79
CA PRO A 90 -14.24 -5.77 11.98
C PRO A 90 -15.52 -5.78 12.84
N THR A 91 -16.52 -5.00 12.46
CA THR A 91 -17.83 -4.85 13.09
C THR A 91 -18.97 -5.50 12.31
N CYS A 92 -18.71 -6.30 11.27
CA CYS A 92 -19.73 -7.25 10.82
C CYS A 92 -19.61 -8.48 11.75
N PRO A 93 -20.40 -8.60 12.83
CA PRO A 93 -20.52 -9.89 13.49
C PRO A 93 -20.93 -10.90 12.41
N PRO A 94 -20.41 -12.13 12.41
CA PRO A 94 -21.03 -13.17 11.61
C PRO A 94 -22.49 -13.20 12.06
N GLU A 95 -23.40 -12.91 11.14
CA GLU A 95 -24.81 -13.22 11.33
C GLU A 95 -24.86 -14.73 11.59
N LEU A 96 -25.00 -15.10 12.86
CA LEU A 96 -25.33 -16.45 13.26
C LEU A 96 -26.67 -16.74 12.59
N THR A 97 -26.59 -17.48 11.49
CA THR A 97 -27.68 -18.33 11.05
C THR A 97 -27.88 -19.35 12.16
N GLU A 98 -28.86 -19.13 13.01
CA GLU A 98 -29.46 -20.16 13.83
C GLU A 98 -30.96 -20.18 13.52
N GLU A 99 -31.42 -21.38 13.19
CA GLU A 99 -32.71 -21.74 12.62
C GLU A 99 -33.80 -21.94 13.68
#